data_AF-A0A5C7VMM0-F1
#
_entry.id   AF-A0A5C7VMM0-F1
#
_cell.length_a   1.000
_cell.length_b   1.000
_cell.length_c   1.000
_cell.angle_alpha   90.00
_cell.angle_beta   90.00
_cell.angle_gamma   90.00
#
_symmetry.space_group_name_H-M   'P 1'
#
loop_
_entity.id
_entity.type
_entity.pdbx_description
1 polymer ?
#
loop_
_entity_poly.entity_id
_entity_poly.type
_entity_poly.pdbx_seq_one_letter_code
_entity_poly.pdbx_strand_id
1 'polypeptide(L)'
;MVIGSKPGMEQVFAATTNGTSGSQTFGITSGTSNCGDHGLANLSKEREVFAQKKYTSLVKEMAQGKGESLSTLASLYQCPATTHGEFGTLVQEKFDYLVANDQTTSSELLSKLDGQLMQHPKLANSCNIKLSALN
;
A
#
# COMPACT_ATOMS: atom_id res chain seq x y z
N MET A 1 36.31 15.29 17.55
CA MET A 1 37.13 14.42 16.67
C MET A 1 37.37 13.14 17.43
N VAL A 2 37.35 11.98 16.74
CA VAL A 2 37.83 10.66 17.20
C VAL A 2 36.78 9.70 17.82
N ILE A 3 36.43 8.69 16.99
CA ILE A 3 36.34 7.23 17.24
C ILE A 3 35.27 6.66 18.18
N GLY A 4 34.32 5.93 17.56
CA GLY A 4 34.02 4.50 17.74
C GLY A 4 33.85 3.89 19.15
N SER A 5 32.76 3.11 19.33
CA SER A 5 32.77 1.66 19.62
C SER A 5 31.36 1.18 20.04
N LYS A 6 30.86 0.14 19.36
CA LYS A 6 29.76 -0.75 19.79
C LYS A 6 30.10 -1.43 21.15
N PRO A 7 29.21 -2.23 21.80
CA PRO A 7 27.76 -2.44 21.60
C PRO A 7 26.94 -2.49 22.91
N GLY A 8 25.60 -2.45 22.78
CA GLY A 8 24.73 -3.29 23.61
C GLY A 8 23.75 -2.55 24.51
N MET A 9 22.46 -2.88 24.31
CA MET A 9 21.36 -2.86 25.28
C MET A 9 21.16 -1.49 25.95
N GLU A 10 20.15 -0.70 25.58
CA GLU A 10 18.86 -0.81 26.25
C GLU A 10 17.80 -0.14 25.36
N GLN A 11 16.85 -0.95 24.89
CA GLN A 11 15.56 -0.40 24.52
C GLN A 11 14.89 0.16 25.77
N VAL A 12 13.99 1.13 25.55
CA VAL A 12 12.95 1.58 26.47
C VAL A 12 13.38 2.63 27.49
N PHE A 13 13.51 3.88 27.03
CA PHE A 13 12.82 4.96 27.74
C PHE A 13 12.44 6.07 26.76
N ALA A 14 11.19 6.03 26.34
CA ALA A 14 10.52 7.22 25.85
C ALA A 14 10.50 8.25 26.99
N ALA A 15 11.16 9.39 26.83
CA ALA A 15 10.81 10.64 27.52
C ALA A 15 11.61 11.81 26.94
N THR A 16 11.04 12.42 25.91
CA THR A 16 10.91 13.86 25.69
C THR A 16 11.47 14.80 26.78
N THR A 17 12.14 15.88 26.30
CA THR A 17 12.31 17.22 26.93
C THR A 17 13.39 17.30 28.03
N ASN A 18 14.46 18.11 28.00
CA ASN A 18 14.79 19.46 27.50
C ASN A 18 16.33 19.53 27.32
N GLY A 19 16.97 20.29 26.44
CA GLY A 19 16.52 21.34 25.55
C GLY A 19 17.70 21.78 24.69
N THR A 20 17.47 21.96 23.39
CA THR A 20 18.33 22.65 22.42
C THR A 20 17.63 22.50 21.07
N SER A 21 17.43 23.63 20.42
CA SER A 21 16.48 23.80 19.32
C SER A 21 16.78 22.91 18.11
N GLY A 22 15.86 21.99 17.85
CA GLY A 22 15.28 21.78 16.53
C GLY A 22 16.21 21.21 15.45
N SER A 23 16.32 19.88 15.40
CA SER A 23 16.21 19.07 14.17
C SER A 23 16.14 17.57 14.51
N GLN A 24 15.35 17.21 15.54
CA GLN A 24 15.01 15.83 15.88
C GLN A 24 13.97 15.24 14.89
N THR A 25 14.06 15.62 13.61
CA THR A 25 13.10 15.26 12.55
C THR A 25 13.53 14.02 11.75
N PHE A 26 14.66 13.40 12.10
CA PHE A 26 15.10 12.14 11.49
C PHE A 26 14.58 10.88 12.23
N GLY A 27 13.59 11.05 13.11
CA GLY A 27 13.00 9.97 13.92
C GLY A 27 11.52 9.66 13.67
N ILE A 28 10.82 10.40 12.80
CA ILE A 28 9.37 10.24 12.56
C ILE A 28 9.03 9.86 11.09
N THR A 29 10.02 9.55 10.26
CA THR A 29 9.78 9.06 8.87
C THR A 29 10.39 7.68 8.57
N SER A 30 10.79 6.92 9.59
CA SER A 30 11.35 5.57 9.40
C SER A 30 10.48 4.44 9.95
N GLY A 31 9.19 4.72 10.19
CA GLY A 31 8.26 3.79 10.84
C GLY A 31 7.46 2.83 9.94
N THR A 32 7.63 2.84 8.61
CA THR A 32 6.82 1.96 7.72
C THR A 32 7.60 1.31 6.58
N SER A 33 8.90 1.04 6.74
CA SER A 33 9.70 0.36 5.70
C SER A 33 10.26 -1.00 6.13
N ASN A 34 9.49 -1.79 6.88
CA ASN A 34 9.85 -3.19 7.13
C ASN A 34 9.44 -4.12 5.96
N CYS A 35 9.95 -3.81 4.76
CA CYS A 35 9.98 -4.71 3.61
C CYS A 35 11.05 -5.80 3.85
N GLY A 36 10.66 -6.85 4.58
CA GLY A 36 11.43 -8.07 4.72
C GLY A 36 10.52 -9.19 5.16
N ASP A 37 10.20 -10.10 4.23
CA ASP A 37 9.54 -11.43 4.30
C ASP A 37 8.30 -11.64 5.21
N HIS A 38 8.24 -11.08 6.41
CA HIS A 38 7.08 -11.05 7.31
C HIS A 38 6.12 -9.86 7.06
N GLY A 39 6.50 -8.92 6.18
CA GLY A 39 5.69 -7.73 5.82
C GLY A 39 4.54 -8.01 4.85
N LEU A 40 4.58 -9.15 4.14
CA LEU A 40 3.62 -9.47 3.07
C LEU A 40 2.19 -9.69 3.61
N ALA A 41 2.07 -10.39 4.75
CA ALA A 41 0.78 -10.60 5.41
C ALA A 41 0.20 -9.28 5.96
N ASN A 42 1.05 -8.37 6.44
CA ASN A 42 0.62 -7.05 6.91
C ASN A 42 0.15 -6.18 5.75
N LEU A 43 0.83 -6.21 4.59
CA LEU A 43 0.42 -5.47 3.40
C LEU A 43 -0.94 -5.93 2.86
N SER A 44 -1.26 -7.23 2.87
CA SER A 44 -2.59 -7.71 2.50
C SER A 44 -3.68 -7.19 3.43
N LYS A 45 -3.44 -7.27 4.75
CA LYS A 45 -4.36 -6.73 5.74
C LYS A 45 -4.50 -5.21 5.66
N GLU A 46 -3.41 -4.50 5.36
CA GLU A 46 -3.41 -3.05 5.20
C GLU A 46 -4.16 -2.62 3.94
N ARG A 47 -4.04 -3.37 2.83
CA ARG A 47 -4.87 -3.20 1.63
C ARG A 47 -6.35 -3.38 1.94
N GLU A 48 -6.72 -4.43 2.66
CA GLU A 48 -8.11 -4.66 3.06
C GLU A 48 -8.65 -3.53 3.94
N VAL A 49 -7.91 -3.14 4.98
CA VAL A 49 -8.31 -2.05 5.88
C VAL A 49 -8.40 -0.72 5.14
N PHE A 50 -7.46 -0.44 4.22
CA PHE A 50 -7.49 0.75 3.39
C PHE A 50 -8.71 0.74 2.46
N ALA A 51 -8.91 -0.36 1.73
CA ALA A 51 -10.06 -0.54 0.84
C ALA A 51 -11.39 -0.48 1.59
N GLN A 52 -11.44 -0.90 2.86
CA GLN A 52 -12.63 -0.79 3.70
C GLN A 52 -12.87 0.65 4.17
N LYS A 53 -11.85 1.31 4.71
CA LYS A 53 -11.97 2.71 5.18
C LYS A 53 -12.23 3.70 4.05
N LYS A 54 -11.68 3.44 2.88
CA LYS A 54 -11.79 4.30 1.70
C LYS A 54 -12.70 3.70 0.63
N TYR A 55 -13.53 2.70 0.94
CA TYR A 55 -14.32 1.96 -0.05
C TYR A 55 -15.12 2.88 -0.97
N THR A 56 -15.92 3.79 -0.41
CA THR A 56 -16.76 4.72 -1.19
C THR A 56 -15.93 5.63 -2.10
N SER A 57 -14.82 6.17 -1.60
CA SER A 57 -13.90 7.00 -2.41
C SER A 57 -13.20 6.17 -3.47
N LEU A 58 -12.74 4.97 -3.12
CA LEU A 58 -12.08 4.03 -4.01
C LEU A 58 -13.00 3.69 -5.17
N VAL A 59 -14.21 3.18 -4.91
CA VAL A 59 -15.20 2.84 -5.93
C VAL A 59 -15.47 4.04 -6.87
N LYS A 60 -15.63 5.24 -6.31
CA LYS A 60 -15.83 6.44 -7.12
C LYS A 60 -14.62 6.76 -8.02
N GLU A 61 -13.41 6.71 -7.47
CA GLU A 61 -12.17 6.97 -8.21
C GLU A 61 -11.85 5.86 -9.22
N MET A 62 -12.24 4.62 -8.92
CA MET A 62 -12.17 3.47 -9.82
C MET A 62 -13.07 3.68 -11.04
N ALA A 63 -14.31 4.13 -10.84
CA ALA A 63 -15.22 4.50 -11.94
C ALA A 63 -14.68 5.66 -12.79
N GLN A 64 -13.90 6.57 -12.18
CA GLN A 64 -13.25 7.69 -12.86
C GLN A 64 -11.92 7.30 -13.54
N GLY A 65 -11.35 6.14 -13.20
CA GLY A 65 -10.03 5.69 -13.64
C GLY A 65 -8.85 6.48 -13.07
N LYS A 66 -9.09 7.36 -12.09
CA LYS A 66 -8.06 8.22 -11.48
C LYS A 66 -8.47 8.67 -10.09
N GLY A 67 -7.48 8.87 -9.24
CA GLY A 67 -7.67 9.46 -7.92
C GLY A 67 -6.53 9.16 -6.96
N GLU A 68 -6.57 9.79 -5.79
CA GLU A 68 -5.56 9.64 -4.73
C GLU A 68 -5.68 8.27 -4.06
N SER A 69 -6.90 7.81 -3.77
CA SER A 69 -7.16 6.48 -3.21
C SER A 69 -6.78 5.37 -4.20
N LEU A 70 -7.04 5.56 -5.50
CA LEU A 70 -6.63 4.63 -6.54
C LEU A 70 -5.10 4.56 -6.69
N SER A 71 -4.43 5.72 -6.72
CA SER A 71 -2.94 5.78 -6.77
C SER A 71 -2.32 5.18 -5.50
N THR A 72 -2.95 5.39 -4.35
CA THR A 72 -2.53 4.77 -3.09
C THR A 72 -2.69 3.25 -3.17
N LEU A 73 -3.82 2.75 -3.68
CA LEU A 73 -4.01 1.31 -3.87
C LEU A 73 -2.95 0.72 -4.80
N ALA A 74 -2.68 1.36 -5.95
CA ALA A 74 -1.61 0.94 -6.86
C ALA A 74 -0.23 0.92 -6.16
N SER A 75 0.03 1.88 -5.28
CA SER A 75 1.26 1.93 -4.48
C SER A 75 1.33 0.79 -3.44
N LEU A 76 0.20 0.39 -2.86
CA LEU A 76 0.11 -0.79 -1.99
C LEU A 76 0.35 -2.10 -2.75
N TYR A 77 0.00 -2.15 -4.04
CA TYR A 77 0.42 -3.21 -4.97
C TYR A 77 1.88 -3.08 -5.45
N GLN A 78 2.63 -2.11 -4.92
CA GLN A 78 3.99 -1.75 -5.33
C GLN A 78 4.11 -1.52 -6.85
N CYS A 79 3.04 -1.04 -7.49
CA CYS A 79 3.08 -0.66 -8.89
C CYS A 79 3.92 0.64 -9.06
N PRO A 80 4.85 0.69 -10.02
CA PRO A 80 5.57 1.92 -10.32
C PRO A 80 4.61 2.99 -10.85
N ALA A 81 4.90 4.26 -10.56
CA ALA A 81 4.06 5.40 -10.96
C ALA A 81 3.80 5.46 -12.48
N THR A 82 4.73 4.95 -13.30
CA THR A 82 4.58 4.82 -14.76
C THR A 82 3.43 3.91 -15.18
N THR A 83 3.00 2.99 -14.30
CA THR A 83 1.90 2.06 -14.54
C THR A 83 0.60 2.48 -13.85
N HIS A 84 0.59 3.57 -13.07
CA HIS A 84 -0.63 4.04 -12.39
C HIS A 84 -1.72 4.46 -13.38
N GLY A 85 -1.34 5.02 -14.54
CA GLY A 85 -2.29 5.32 -15.61
C GLY A 85 -2.93 4.07 -16.23
N GLU A 86 -2.13 3.03 -16.49
CA GLU A 86 -2.62 1.74 -17.00
C GLU A 86 -3.49 1.03 -15.94
N PHE A 87 -3.09 1.10 -14.67
CA PHE A 87 -3.85 0.56 -13.54
C PHE A 87 -5.22 1.22 -13.44
N GLY A 88 -5.27 2.55 -13.49
CA GLY A 88 -6.54 3.29 -13.46
C GLY A 88 -7.44 2.97 -14.64
N THR A 89 -6.86 2.86 -15.84
CA THR A 89 -7.60 2.49 -17.06
C THR A 89 -8.18 1.08 -16.95
N LEU A 90 -7.39 0.10 -16.52
CA LEU A 90 -7.84 -1.28 -16.32
C LEU A 90 -8.96 -1.37 -15.29
N VAL A 91 -8.79 -0.70 -14.16
CA VAL A 91 -9.78 -0.70 -13.08
C VAL A 91 -11.08 -0.01 -13.50
N GLN A 92 -11.00 1.05 -14.30
CA GLN A 92 -12.16 1.69 -14.89
C GLN A 92 -12.87 0.80 -15.91
N GLU A 93 -12.12 0.17 -16.82
CA GLU A 93 -12.68 -0.72 -17.84
C GLU A 93 -13.36 -1.94 -17.19
N LYS A 94 -12.78 -2.47 -16.12
CA LYS A 94 -13.30 -3.61 -15.36
C LYS A 94 -14.16 -3.19 -14.19
N PHE A 95 -14.53 -1.92 -14.06
CA PHE A 95 -15.25 -1.41 -12.89
C PHE A 95 -16.54 -2.18 -12.63
N ASP A 96 -17.33 -2.45 -13.66
CA ASP A 96 -18.58 -3.22 -13.59
C ASP A 96 -18.36 -4.66 -13.08
N TYR A 97 -17.24 -5.28 -13.46
CA TYR A 97 -16.86 -6.61 -12.98
C TYR A 97 -16.37 -6.59 -11.53
N LEU A 98 -15.58 -5.56 -11.18
CA LEU A 98 -14.99 -5.37 -9.85
C LEU A 98 -16.05 -5.01 -8.80
N VAL A 99 -17.01 -4.16 -9.16
CA VAL A 99 -18.09 -3.64 -8.31
C VAL A 99 -19.41 -4.10 -8.90
N ALA A 100 -19.71 -5.40 -8.74
CA ALA A 100 -20.92 -5.99 -9.28
C ALA A 100 -22.19 -5.41 -8.63
N ASN A 101 -22.15 -5.14 -7.32
CA ASN A 101 -23.25 -4.56 -6.55
C ASN A 101 -22.71 -3.71 -5.38
N ASP A 102 -23.56 -2.84 -4.80
CA ASP A 102 -23.27 -2.09 -3.56
C ASP A 102 -22.93 -2.98 -2.34
N GLN A 103 -23.16 -4.29 -2.43
CA GLN A 103 -22.80 -5.27 -1.40
C GLN A 103 -21.41 -5.89 -1.58
N THR A 104 -20.69 -5.57 -2.66
CA THR A 104 -19.33 -6.08 -2.85
C THR A 104 -18.45 -5.65 -1.68
N THR A 105 -17.84 -6.61 -1.00
CA THR A 105 -16.95 -6.32 0.13
C THR A 105 -15.59 -5.88 -0.38
N SER A 106 -14.84 -5.14 0.43
CA SER A 106 -13.48 -4.69 0.07
C SER A 106 -12.56 -5.87 -0.25
N SER A 107 -12.66 -6.96 0.51
CA SER A 107 -11.90 -8.20 0.29
C SER A 107 -12.25 -8.87 -1.05
N GLU A 108 -13.54 -8.89 -1.42
CA GLU A 108 -14.00 -9.46 -2.69
C GLU A 108 -13.58 -8.59 -3.88
N LEU A 109 -13.70 -7.26 -3.75
CA LEU A 109 -13.21 -6.31 -4.75
C LEU A 109 -11.71 -6.48 -5.00
N LEU A 110 -10.91 -6.57 -3.93
CA LEU A 110 -9.46 -6.78 -4.03
C LEU A 110 -9.14 -8.13 -4.68
N SER A 111 -9.87 -9.19 -4.34
CA SER A 111 -9.67 -10.53 -4.93
C SER A 111 -9.97 -10.53 -6.43
N LYS A 112 -11.06 -9.89 -6.86
CA LYS A 112 -11.37 -9.74 -8.28
C LYS A 112 -10.34 -8.88 -9.01
N LEU A 113 -9.89 -7.80 -8.37
CA LEU A 113 -8.87 -6.91 -8.90
C LEU A 113 -7.55 -7.64 -9.11
N ASP A 114 -7.13 -8.45 -8.16
CA ASP A 114 -5.90 -9.25 -8.25
C ASP A 114 -5.92 -10.14 -9.50
N GLY A 115 -7.03 -10.82 -9.74
CA GLY A 115 -7.24 -11.63 -10.95
C GLY A 115 -7.16 -10.82 -12.26
N GLN A 116 -7.68 -9.59 -12.28
CA GLN A 116 -7.57 -8.70 -13.46
C GLN A 116 -6.15 -8.16 -13.66
N LEU A 117 -5.44 -7.85 -12.57
CA LEU A 117 -4.05 -7.40 -12.63
C LEU A 117 -3.11 -8.50 -13.14
N MET A 118 -3.33 -9.74 -12.72
CA MET A 118 -2.57 -10.90 -13.21
C MET A 118 -2.83 -11.19 -14.70
N GLN A 119 -4.05 -10.92 -15.19
CA GLN A 119 -4.37 -11.07 -16.61
C GLN A 119 -3.71 -9.99 -17.48
N HIS A 120 -3.29 -8.87 -16.90
CA HIS A 120 -2.74 -7.75 -17.66
C HIS A 120 -1.20 -7.80 -17.68
N PRO A 121 -0.57 -8.13 -18.82
CA PRO A 121 0.85 -8.49 -18.89
C PRO A 121 1.79 -7.37 -18.44
N LYS A 122 1.46 -6.09 -18.68
CA LYS A 122 2.27 -4.97 -18.18
C LYS A 122 2.18 -4.80 -16.66
N LEU A 123 1.00 -4.97 -16.09
CA LEU A 123 0.76 -4.75 -14.66
C LEU A 123 1.26 -5.97 -13.87
N ALA A 124 1.02 -7.18 -14.38
CA ALA A 124 1.56 -8.44 -13.88
C ALA A 124 3.08 -8.42 -13.66
N ASN A 125 3.83 -7.83 -14.59
CA ASN A 125 5.29 -7.76 -14.52
C ASN A 125 5.82 -6.55 -13.73
N SER A 126 5.03 -5.48 -13.64
CA SER A 126 5.48 -4.23 -13.01
C SER A 126 5.04 -4.09 -11.55
N CYS A 127 3.90 -4.66 -11.20
CA CYS A 127 3.32 -4.62 -9.85
C CYS A 127 3.65 -5.90 -9.08
N ASN A 128 3.83 -5.80 -7.77
CA ASN A 128 4.04 -6.96 -6.91
C ASN A 128 2.69 -7.57 -6.49
N ILE A 129 2.03 -8.23 -7.43
CA ILE A 129 0.67 -8.82 -7.25
C ILE A 129 0.74 -10.18 -6.54
N LYS A 130 1.94 -10.75 -6.38
CA LYS A 130 2.19 -12.00 -5.62
C LYS A 130 1.68 -11.98 -4.18
N LEU A 131 1.35 -10.80 -3.67
CA LEU A 131 0.83 -10.54 -2.33
C LEU A 131 -0.53 -11.17 -2.03
N SER A 132 -1.35 -11.49 -3.05
CA SER A 132 -2.70 -12.06 -2.84
C SER A 132 -2.84 -13.54 -3.25
N ALA A 133 -1.80 -14.12 -3.87
CA ALA A 133 -1.83 -15.51 -4.37
C ALA A 133 -1.21 -16.54 -3.41
N LEU A 134 -0.83 -16.13 -2.19
CA LEU A 134 -0.38 -17.03 -1.13
C LEU A 134 -1.56 -17.29 -0.18
N ASN A 135 -2.39 -18.26 -0.55
CA ASN A 135 -3.22 -19.00 0.38
C ASN A 135 -2.84 -20.48 0.30
#